data_AF-S3K2C8-F1
#
_entry.id   AF-S3K2C8-F1
#
_cell.length_a   1.000
_cell.length_b   1.000
_cell.length_c   1.000
_cell.angle_alpha   90.00
_cell.angle_beta   90.00
_cell.angle_gamma   90.00
#
_symmetry.space_group_name_H-M   'P 1'
#
loop_
_entity.id
_entity.type
_entity.pdbx_description
1 polymer ?
#
loop_
_entity_poly.entity_id
_entity_poly.type
_entity_poly.pdbx_seq_one_letter_code
_entity_poly.pdbx_strand_id
1 'polypeptide(L)' 'MVETTTKLKKFTILHSNDMHGDFLAEAKTGQGGLIGGLSLLSGYINQVRQTEKNTLYVISGDMLQGSMIDTEFKGLSTM' A
#
# COMPACT_ATOMS: atom_id res chain seq x y z
N MET A 1 -5.14 -35.93 -24.55
CA MET A 1 -5.46 -34.52 -24.24
C MET A 1 -4.17 -33.88 -23.77
N VAL A 2 -3.62 -32.92 -24.52
CA VAL A 2 -2.37 -32.24 -24.13
C VAL A 2 -2.77 -31.07 -23.24
N GLU A 3 -2.39 -31.11 -21.97
CA GLU A 3 -2.43 -29.92 -21.11
C GLU A 3 -1.48 -28.88 -21.70
N THR A 4 -2.02 -27.89 -22.39
CA THR A 4 -1.28 -26.67 -22.71
C THR A 4 -0.99 -25.94 -21.41
N THR A 5 0.22 -26.15 -20.88
CA THR A 5 0.73 -25.38 -19.75
C THR A 5 0.94 -23.95 -20.23
N THR A 6 0.00 -23.05 -19.92
CA THR A 6 0.16 -21.62 -20.17
C THR A 6 1.37 -21.14 -19.35
N LYS A 7 2.53 -20.99 -20.00
CA LYS A 7 3.81 -20.59 -19.36
C LYS A 7 3.81 -19.16 -18.82
N LEU A 8 2.76 -18.38 -19.11
CA LEU A 8 2.63 -17.00 -18.70
C LEU A 8 1.92 -16.92 -17.33
N LYS A 9 2.53 -16.19 -16.40
CA LYS A 9 1.93 -15.88 -15.10
C LYS A 9 1.59 -14.40 -15.05
N LYS A 10 0.33 -14.08 -14.71
CA LYS A 10 -0.08 -12.71 -14.38
C LYS A 10 0.49 -12.34 -13.00
N PHE A 11 1.10 -11.17 -12.91
CA PHE A 11 1.48 -10.54 -11.64
C PHE A 11 0.74 -9.22 -11.49
N THR A 12 0.27 -8.96 -10.29
CA THR A 12 -0.32 -7.67 -9.90
C THR A 12 0.69 -6.98 -9.00
N ILE A 13 1.16 -5.80 -9.41
CA ILE A 13 2.10 -5.00 -8.64
C ILE A 13 1.35 -3.78 -8.12
N LEU A 14 1.22 -3.71 -6.80
CA LEU A 14 0.80 -2.52 -6.08
C LEU A 14 2.05 -1.79 -5.61
N HIS A 15 2.08 -0.47 -5.68
CA HIS A 15 3.22 0.29 -5.17
C HIS A 15 2.80 1.59 -4.50
N SER A 16 3.63 2.05 -3.56
CA SER A 16 3.59 3.40 -3.01
C SER A 16 4.99 4.02 -2.99
N ASN A 17 5.04 5.34 -2.93
CA ASN A 17 6.25 6.15 -2.82
C ASN A 17 5.92 7.42 -2.02
N ASP A 18 6.92 8.05 -1.42
CA ASP A 18 6.81 9.39 -0.81
C ASP A 18 5.69 9.48 0.24
N MET A 19 5.51 8.43 1.06
CA MET A 19 4.44 8.42 2.05
C MET A 19 4.69 9.41 3.19
N HIS A 20 5.94 9.81 3.47
CA HIS A 20 6.29 10.87 4.44
C HIS A 20 5.50 10.83 5.76
N GLY A 21 5.23 9.63 6.28
CA GLY A 21 4.46 9.47 7.52
C GLY A 21 3.01 9.96 7.46
N ASP A 22 2.39 10.04 6.29
CA ASP A 22 0.95 10.29 6.08
C ASP A 22 0.11 9.10 6.57
N PHE A 23 0.12 8.92 7.89
CA PHE A 23 -0.47 7.78 8.57
C PHE A 23 -1.96 7.95 8.79
N LEU A 24 -2.44 9.20 8.83
CA LEU A 24 -3.84 9.55 9.09
C LEU A 24 -4.54 9.84 7.78
N ALA A 25 -5.78 9.39 7.65
CA ALA A 25 -6.56 9.74 6.47
C ALA A 25 -6.99 11.21 6.57
N GLU A 26 -6.78 11.96 5.50
CA GLU A 26 -7.12 13.38 5.42
C GLU A 26 -8.50 13.57 4.80
N ALA A 27 -9.27 14.53 5.31
CA ALA A 27 -10.53 14.91 4.70
C ALA A 27 -10.26 15.68 3.40
N LYS A 28 -10.71 15.15 2.27
CA LYS A 28 -10.63 15.89 1.01
C LYS A 28 -11.49 17.15 1.11
N THR A 29 -10.90 18.33 0.94
CA THR A 29 -11.64 19.59 0.91
C THR A 29 -12.81 19.50 -0.06
N GLY A 30 -14.03 19.65 0.46
CA GLY A 30 -15.26 19.75 -0.33
C GLY A 30 -15.97 18.44 -0.71
N GLN A 31 -15.50 17.25 -0.30
CA GLN A 31 -16.14 15.97 -0.71
C GLN A 31 -16.47 14.99 0.41
N GLY A 32 -16.25 15.30 1.70
CA GLY A 32 -16.67 14.48 2.84
C GLY A 32 -16.00 13.09 2.95
N GLY A 33 -15.26 12.65 1.93
CA GLY A 33 -14.48 11.42 1.92
C GLY A 33 -13.08 11.63 2.48
N LEU A 34 -12.63 10.64 3.26
CA LEU A 34 -11.26 10.51 3.71
C LEU A 34 -10.39 9.95 2.57
N ILE A 35 -9.19 10.49 2.39
CA ILE A 35 -8.20 10.05 1.41
C ILE A 35 -6.90 9.73 2.15
N GLY A 36 -6.17 8.72 1.69
CA GLY A 36 -4.86 8.38 2.26
C GLY A 36 -4.95 7.62 3.57
N GLY A 37 -3.88 7.67 4.35
CA GLY A 37 -3.74 6.92 5.60
C GLY A 37 -3.53 5.41 5.44
N LEU A 38 -2.79 4.83 6.40
CA LEU A 38 -2.41 3.42 6.36
C LEU A 38 -3.60 2.46 6.44
N SER A 39 -4.65 2.83 7.16
CA SER A 39 -5.83 1.97 7.33
C SER A 39 -6.57 1.73 6.02
N LEU A 40 -6.76 2.77 5.21
CA LEU A 40 -7.42 2.65 3.90
C LEU A 40 -6.54 1.89 2.91
N LEU A 41 -5.24 2.20 2.89
CA LEU A 41 -4.24 1.51 2.07
C LEU A 41 -4.17 0.02 2.40
N SER A 42 -4.12 -0.33 3.69
CA SER A 42 -4.11 -1.73 4.17
C SER A 42 -5.36 -2.48 3.75
N GLY A 43 -6.54 -1.85 3.89
CA GLY A 43 -7.81 -2.43 3.44
C GLY A 43 -7.80 -2.75 1.94
N TYR A 44 -7.33 -1.81 1.12
CA TYR A 44 -7.23 -1.99 -0.33
C TYR A 44 -6.22 -3.08 -0.73
N ILE A 45 -5.01 -3.07 -0.15
CA ILE A 45 -4.00 -4.10 -0.41
C ILE A 45 -4.53 -5.49 -0.07
N ASN A 46 -5.21 -5.62 1.07
CA ASN A 46 -5.79 -6.90 1.49
C ASN A 46 -6.91 -7.36 0.55
N GLN A 47 -7.76 -6.44 0.07
CA GLN A 47 -8.77 -6.77 -0.93
C GLN A 47 -8.13 -7.30 -2.22
N VAL A 48 -7.11 -6.64 -2.74
CA VAL A 48 -6.43 -7.08 -3.97
C VAL A 48 -5.71 -8.41 -3.77
N ARG A 49 -5.09 -8.64 -2.61
CA ARG A 49 -4.47 -9.94 -2.27
C ARG A 49 -5.47 -11.09 -2.23
N GLN A 50 -6.74 -10.83 -1.91
CA GLN A 50 -7.81 -11.83 -1.93
C GLN A 50 -8.32 -12.12 -3.35
N THR A 51 -8.25 -11.16 -4.27
CA THR A 51 -8.78 -11.31 -5.64
C THR A 51 -7.72 -11.70 -6.66
N GLU A 52 -6.45 -11.34 -6.46
CA GLU A 52 -5.35 -11.53 -7.40
C GLU A 52 -4.30 -12.53 -6.86
N LYS A 53 -4.08 -13.61 -7.61
CA LYS A 53 -3.27 -14.77 -7.18
C LYS A 53 -1.79 -14.46 -6.91
N ASN A 54 -1.14 -13.67 -7.79
CA ASN A 54 0.28 -13.35 -7.66
C ASN A 54 0.44 -11.84 -7.46
N THR A 55 0.28 -11.38 -6.22
CA THR A 55 0.31 -9.95 -5.88
C THR A 55 1.59 -9.59 -5.15
N LEU A 56 2.26 -8.54 -5.60
CA LEU A 56 3.39 -7.90 -4.92
C LEU A 56 2.95 -6.51 -4.49
N TYR A 57 3.26 -6.15 -3.25
CA TYR A 57 3.18 -4.76 -2.80
C TYR A 57 4.61 -4.28 -2.52
N VAL A 58 5.02 -3.19 -3.17
CA VAL A 58 6.37 -2.64 -3.09
C VAL A 58 6.33 -1.18 -2.67
N ILE A 59 7.35 -0.76 -1.94
CA ILE A 59 7.49 0.61 -1.44
C ILE A 59 8.77 1.19 -2.03
N SER A 60 8.64 2.28 -2.79
CA SER A 60 9.72 2.85 -3.59
C SER A 60 10.54 3.94 -2.87
N GLY A 61 10.58 3.93 -1.53
CA GLY A 61 11.34 4.90 -0.73
C GLY A 61 10.50 6.03 -0.14
N ASP A 62 11.16 6.96 0.58
CA ASP A 62 10.59 8.15 1.22
C ASP A 62 9.40 7.87 2.15
N MET A 63 9.57 6.81 2.94
CA MET A 63 8.66 6.38 3.99
C MET A 63 8.89 7.07 5.33
N LEU A 64 10.14 7.49 5.57
CA LEU A 64 10.63 8.00 6.85
C LEU A 64 11.10 9.45 6.65
N GLN A 65 10.85 10.30 7.65
CA GLN A 65 10.76 11.77 7.64
C GLN A 65 9.42 12.33 7.15
N GLY A 66 8.45 12.42 8.05
CA GLY A 66 7.37 13.41 7.89
C GLY A 66 6.32 13.52 9.01
N SER A 67 6.21 12.56 9.94
CA SER A 67 5.29 12.69 11.09
C SER A 67 5.98 12.49 12.45
N MET A 68 5.39 13.06 13.52
CA MET A 68 5.91 12.93 14.89
C MET A 68 6.07 11.46 15.34
N ILE A 69 5.22 10.57 14.83
CA ILE A 69 5.25 9.12 15.11
C ILE A 69 6.58 8.50 14.64
N ASP A 70 7.13 8.95 13.53
CA ASP A 70 8.39 8.42 13.00
C ASP A 70 9.60 8.83 13.88
N THR A 71 9.56 10.05 14.42
CA THR A 71 10.56 10.58 15.34
C THR A 71 10.56 9.85 16.68
N GLU A 72 9.38 9.43 17.16
CA GLU A 72 9.21 8.82 18.47
C GLU A 72 9.50 7.30 18.46
N PHE A 73 9.26 6.61 17.33
CA PHE A 73 9.41 5.15 17.22
C PHE A 73 10.64 4.71 16.41
N LYS A 74 11.53 5.61 15.99
CA LYS A 74 12.78 5.31 15.25
C LYS A 74 12.55 4.36 14.05
N GLY A 75 11.44 4.53 13.33
CA GLY A 75 11.09 3.71 12.17
C GLY A 75 10.46 2.33 12.46
N LEU A 76 10.19 1.96 13.73
CA LEU A 76 9.43 0.74 14.06
C LEU A 76 7.93 0.84 13.73
N SER A 77 7.40 2.03 13.52
CA SER A 77 6.00 2.28 13.16
C SER A 77 5.66 1.93 11.70
N THR A 78 6.67 1.59 10.91
CA THR A 78 6.60 1.55 9.44
C THR A 78 6.88 0.13 8.88
N MET A 79 7.16 -0.86 9.74
CA MET A 79 7.38 -2.27 9.38
C MET A 79 6.20 -3.17 9.74
#